data_AF-A0A916E633-F1
#
_entry.id   AF-A0A916E633-F1
#
_cell.length_a   1.000
_cell.length_b   1.000
_cell.length_c   1.000
_cell.angle_alpha   90.00
_cell.angle_beta   90.00
_cell.angle_gamma   90.00
#
_symmetry.space_group_name_H-M   'P 1'
#
loop_
_entity.id
_entity.type
_entity.pdbx_description
1 polymer ?
#
loop_
_entity_poly.entity_id
_entity_poly.type
_entity_poly.pdbx_seq_one_letter_code
_entity_poly.pdbx_strand_id
1 'polypeptide(L)'
;MSTTEIEANIKEASVQLDLLIDNFSSFLSNRILSNIQTLTPPEIIVIVFRHDFCNQQGLYVNNGFNILKIFHNEIGKYLEKKFEHVGLKWNVYIELPTINVEIIYHIDFSAVTKYSKKLN
;
A
#
# COMPACT_ATOMS: atom_id res chain seq x y z
N MET A 1 13.40 -22.68 -22.37
CA MET A 1 13.12 -21.23 -22.46
C MET A 1 14.26 -20.56 -23.17
N SER A 2 13.96 -19.78 -24.20
CA SER A 2 14.93 -18.93 -24.89
C SER A 2 15.22 -17.67 -24.07
N THR A 3 16.36 -17.01 -24.33
CA THR A 3 16.72 -15.74 -23.67
C THR A 3 15.64 -14.66 -23.86
N THR A 4 15.02 -14.62 -25.03
CA THR A 4 13.94 -13.67 -25.37
C THR A 4 12.66 -13.92 -24.54
N GLU A 5 12.32 -15.20 -24.29
CA GLU A 5 11.18 -15.56 -23.44
C GLU A 5 11.42 -15.18 -21.97
N ILE A 6 12.64 -15.36 -21.46
CA ILE A 6 13.01 -14.93 -20.09
C ILE A 6 12.84 -13.41 -19.95
N GLU A 7 13.37 -12.64 -20.89
CA GLU A 7 13.30 -11.19 -20.84
C GLU A 7 11.86 -10.67 -20.90
N ALA A 8 11.02 -11.27 -21.75
CA ALA A 8 9.60 -10.95 -21.82
C ALA A 8 8.88 -11.20 -20.49
N ASN A 9 9.12 -12.35 -19.85
CA ASN A 9 8.53 -12.68 -18.56
C ASN A 9 9.01 -11.76 -17.43
N ILE A 10 10.28 -11.32 -17.45
CA ILE A 10 10.80 -10.34 -16.48
C ILE A 10 10.10 -8.99 -16.66
N LYS A 11 9.90 -8.54 -17.90
CA LYS A 11 9.16 -7.30 -18.18
C LYS A 11 7.72 -7.39 -17.69
N GLU A 12 7.05 -8.51 -17.92
CA GLU A 12 5.69 -8.72 -17.40
C GLU A 12 5.65 -8.70 -15.87
N ALA A 13 6.60 -9.37 -15.20
CA ALA A 13 6.70 -9.35 -13.75
C ALA A 13 6.95 -7.93 -13.21
N SER A 14 7.75 -7.12 -13.90
CA SER A 14 7.96 -5.71 -13.57
C SER A 14 6.66 -4.90 -13.65
N VAL A 15 5.86 -5.10 -14.70
CA VAL A 15 4.56 -4.43 -14.84
C VAL A 15 3.61 -4.82 -13.71
N GLN A 16 3.61 -6.08 -13.27
CA GLN A 16 2.79 -6.50 -12.13
C GLN A 16 3.26 -5.88 -10.80
N LEU A 17 4.57 -5.70 -10.62
CA LEU A 17 5.12 -4.98 -9.47
C LEU A 17 4.69 -3.52 -9.46
N ASP A 18 4.83 -2.82 -10.58
CA ASP A 18 4.39 -1.42 -10.72
C ASP A 18 2.89 -1.29 -10.45
N LEU A 19 2.07 -2.18 -11.03
CA LEU A 19 0.63 -2.20 -10.80
C LEU A 19 0.27 -2.40 -9.32
N LEU A 20 1.03 -3.22 -8.58
CA LEU A 20 0.78 -3.41 -7.15
C LEU A 20 1.08 -2.14 -6.36
N ILE A 21 2.20 -1.48 -6.67
CA ILE A 21 2.59 -0.21 -6.06
C ILE A 21 1.54 0.87 -6.33
N ASP A 22 1.02 0.92 -7.56
CA ASP A 22 -0.04 1.86 -7.95
C ASP A 22 -1.35 1.57 -7.22
N ASN A 23 -1.72 0.29 -7.10
CA ASN A 23 -2.90 -0.12 -6.34
C ASN A 23 -2.81 0.28 -4.86
N PHE A 24 -1.67 0.03 -4.20
CA PHE A 24 -1.44 0.50 -2.83
C PHE A 24 -1.46 2.02 -2.72
N SER A 25 -0.82 2.72 -3.66
CA SER A 25 -0.79 4.19 -3.70
C SER A 25 -2.20 4.78 -3.81
N SER A 26 -3.03 4.21 -4.69
CA SER A 26 -4.41 4.63 -4.90
C SER A 26 -5.26 4.34 -3.66
N PHE A 27 -5.16 3.13 -3.11
CA PHE A 27 -5.84 2.74 -1.88
C PHE A 27 -5.54 3.70 -0.72
N LEU A 28 -4.25 3.98 -0.48
CA LEU A 28 -3.82 4.88 0.58
C LEU A 28 -4.27 6.32 0.34
N SER A 29 -4.12 6.83 -0.87
CA SER A 29 -4.59 8.18 -1.24
C SER A 29 -6.08 8.36 -0.97
N ASN A 30 -6.89 7.40 -1.42
CA ASN A 30 -8.34 7.44 -1.22
C ASN A 30 -8.71 7.39 0.26
N ARG A 31 -8.05 6.54 1.04
CA ARG A 31 -8.35 6.39 2.46
C ARG A 31 -7.90 7.60 3.28
N ILE A 32 -6.70 8.13 3.02
CA ILE A 32 -6.20 9.36 3.66
C ILE A 32 -7.13 10.53 3.35
N LEU A 33 -7.50 10.72 2.08
CA LEU A 33 -8.40 11.79 1.66
C LEU A 33 -9.77 11.66 2.33
N SER A 34 -10.34 10.45 2.34
CA SER A 34 -11.62 10.19 3.00
C SER A 34 -11.57 10.51 4.49
N ASN A 35 -10.50 10.11 5.18
CA ASN A 35 -10.31 10.40 6.60
C ASN A 35 -10.19 11.90 6.88
N ILE A 36 -9.49 12.66 6.03
CA ILE A 36 -9.41 14.12 6.14
C ILE A 36 -10.79 14.75 5.95
N GLN A 37 -11.52 14.37 4.89
CA GLN A 37 -12.83 14.93 4.55
C GLN A 37 -13.89 14.65 5.62
N THR A 38 -13.82 13.48 6.24
CA THR A 38 -14.78 13.02 7.24
C THR A 38 -14.34 13.31 8.69
N LEU A 39 -13.16 13.89 8.89
CA LEU A 39 -12.52 14.08 10.20
C LEU A 39 -12.40 12.77 11.00
N THR A 40 -12.14 11.67 10.30
CA THR A 40 -12.01 10.33 10.89
C THR A 40 -10.54 10.04 11.20
N PRO A 41 -10.19 9.74 12.47
CA PRO A 41 -8.83 9.31 12.83
C PRO A 41 -8.38 8.09 12.01
N PRO A 42 -7.09 8.03 11.60
CA PRO A 42 -6.52 6.82 11.01
C PRO A 42 -6.64 5.62 11.95
N GLU A 43 -7.01 4.48 11.38
CA GLU A 43 -6.94 3.17 12.04
C GLU A 43 -5.77 2.37 11.47
N ILE A 44 -5.23 1.44 12.27
CA ILE A 44 -4.25 0.47 11.77
C ILE A 44 -4.92 -0.38 10.69
N ILE A 45 -4.31 -0.43 9.52
CA ILE A 45 -4.80 -1.22 8.40
C ILE A 45 -4.00 -2.51 8.35
N VAL A 46 -4.67 -3.66 8.39
CA VAL A 46 -4.04 -4.95 8.16
C VAL A 46 -4.63 -5.56 6.90
N ILE A 47 -3.79 -5.78 5.89
CA ILE A 47 -4.16 -6.44 4.63
C ILE A 47 -3.49 -7.80 4.60
N VAL A 48 -4.30 -8.85 4.51
CA VAL A 48 -3.84 -10.23 4.52
C VAL A 48 -3.77 -10.74 3.08
N PHE A 49 -2.57 -11.05 2.60
CA PHE A 49 -2.35 -11.74 1.34
C PHE A 49 -2.21 -13.23 1.61
N ARG A 50 -3.09 -14.05 1.05
CA ARG A 50 -3.03 -15.50 1.16
C ARG A 50 -2.56 -16.10 -0.16
N HIS A 51 -1.76 -17.15 -0.09
CA HIS A 51 -1.26 -17.85 -1.28
C HIS A 51 -2.39 -18.39 -2.17
N ASP A 52 -3.49 -18.86 -1.56
CA ASP A 52 -4.57 -19.58 -2.26
C ASP A 52 -5.83 -18.73 -2.51
N PHE A 53 -5.81 -17.43 -2.20
CA PHE A 53 -7.00 -16.57 -2.25
C PHE A 53 -6.74 -15.24 -2.97
N CYS A 54 -7.64 -14.88 -3.88
CA CYS A 54 -7.71 -13.55 -4.47
C CYS A 54 -8.14 -12.53 -3.41
N ASN A 55 -7.34 -11.49 -3.21
CA ASN A 55 -7.59 -10.43 -2.22
C ASN A 55 -8.75 -9.51 -2.68
N GLN A 56 -9.74 -9.27 -1.81
CA GLN A 56 -11.00 -8.58 -2.17
C GLN A 56 -10.93 -7.04 -2.12
N GLN A 57 -9.83 -6.43 -1.67
CA GLN A 57 -9.74 -4.99 -1.41
C GLN A 57 -9.29 -4.13 -2.61
N GLY A 58 -9.45 -4.63 -3.84
CA GLY A 58 -8.99 -3.91 -5.05
C GLY A 58 -7.46 -3.84 -5.22
N LEU A 59 -6.70 -4.45 -4.31
CA LEU A 59 -5.24 -4.61 -4.38
C LEU A 59 -4.81 -5.85 -5.18
N TYR A 60 -5.66 -6.29 -6.11
CA TYR A 60 -5.41 -7.51 -6.88
C TYR A 60 -4.43 -7.22 -8.01
N VAL A 61 -3.32 -7.97 -8.00
CA VAL A 61 -2.43 -8.15 -9.16
C VAL A 61 -2.09 -9.62 -9.29
N ASN A 62 -1.78 -10.05 -10.51
CA ASN A 62 -1.27 -11.40 -10.68
C ASN A 62 0.05 -11.53 -9.92
N ASN A 63 0.23 -12.63 -9.19
CA ASN A 63 1.40 -12.90 -8.37
C ASN A 63 1.64 -11.93 -7.20
N GLY A 64 0.63 -11.15 -6.76
CA GLY A 64 0.80 -10.18 -5.66
C GLY A 64 1.40 -10.76 -4.38
N PHE A 65 1.03 -12.00 -4.03
CA PHE A 65 1.65 -12.74 -2.91
C PHE A 65 3.17 -12.92 -3.10
N ASN A 66 3.59 -13.38 -4.28
CA ASN A 66 5.00 -13.59 -4.60
C ASN A 66 5.77 -12.27 -4.72
N ILE A 67 5.13 -11.23 -5.26
CA ILE A 67 5.69 -9.89 -5.33
C ILE A 67 5.98 -9.38 -3.91
N LEU A 68 5.02 -9.45 -2.98
CA LEU A 68 5.23 -9.02 -1.60
C LEU A 68 6.29 -9.88 -0.89
N LYS A 69 6.28 -11.20 -1.11
CA LYS A 69 7.30 -12.09 -0.54
C LYS A 69 8.72 -11.63 -0.87
N ILE A 70 8.94 -11.14 -2.10
CA ILE A 70 10.27 -10.77 -2.60
C ILE A 70 10.57 -9.28 -2.36
N PHE A 71 9.62 -8.39 -2.65
CA PHE A 71 9.85 -6.94 -2.79
C PHE A 71 9.15 -6.08 -1.71
N HIS A 72 8.66 -6.66 -0.61
CA HIS A 72 7.93 -5.88 0.40
C HIS A 72 8.74 -4.71 0.97
N ASN A 73 10.06 -4.84 1.08
CA ASN A 73 10.91 -3.79 1.63
C ASN A 73 11.04 -2.60 0.67
N GLU A 74 11.22 -2.86 -0.62
CA GLU A 74 11.32 -1.86 -1.68
C GLU A 74 9.99 -1.13 -1.87
N ILE A 75 8.89 -1.87 -1.88
CA ILE A 75 7.53 -1.32 -1.93
C ILE A 75 7.30 -0.42 -0.72
N GLY A 76 7.63 -0.92 0.49
CA GLY A 76 7.51 -0.16 1.73
C GLY A 76 8.27 1.15 1.69
N LYS A 77 9.57 1.11 1.35
CA LYS A 77 10.41 2.31 1.22
C LYS A 77 9.84 3.33 0.23
N TYR A 78 9.32 2.87 -0.91
CA TYR A 78 8.68 3.76 -1.89
C TYR A 78 7.44 4.42 -1.31
N LEU A 79 6.54 3.65 -0.69
CA LEU A 79 5.29 4.16 -0.12
C LEU A 79 5.54 5.09 1.08
N GLU A 80 6.45 4.73 1.98
CA GLU A 80 6.82 5.58 3.12
C GLU A 80 7.35 6.93 2.67
N LYS A 81 8.19 6.95 1.64
CA LYS A 81 8.67 8.20 1.03
C LYS A 81 7.54 9.00 0.37
N LYS A 82 6.66 8.34 -0.39
CA LYS A 82 5.55 8.99 -1.10
C LYS A 82 4.55 9.65 -0.13
N PHE A 83 4.34 9.03 1.03
CA PHE A 83 3.39 9.47 2.05
C PHE A 83 4.08 9.96 3.33
N GLU A 84 5.28 10.54 3.20
CA GLU A 84 6.07 11.01 4.36
C GLU A 84 5.35 12.08 5.20
N HIS A 85 4.51 12.90 4.56
CA HIS A 85 3.74 13.98 5.17
C HIS A 85 2.67 13.49 6.16
N VAL A 86 2.22 12.25 6.03
CA VAL A 86 1.32 11.58 6.99
C VAL A 86 2.07 10.58 7.87
N GLY A 87 3.41 10.53 7.80
CA GLY A 87 4.22 9.61 8.60
C GLY A 87 3.86 8.15 8.38
N LEU A 88 3.63 7.74 7.13
CA LEU A 88 3.30 6.36 6.80
C LEU A 88 4.35 5.39 7.34
N LYS A 89 3.89 4.29 7.94
CA LYS A 89 4.69 3.12 8.32
C LYS A 89 4.17 1.88 7.61
N TRP A 90 5.11 1.12 7.08
CA TRP A 90 4.85 -0.12 6.35
C TRP A 90 5.56 -1.28 7.03
N ASN A 91 4.79 -2.17 7.65
CA ASN A 91 5.32 -3.35 8.32
C ASN A 91 4.79 -4.60 7.63
N VAL A 92 5.66 -5.57 7.36
CA VAL A 92 5.27 -6.81 6.71
C VAL A 92 5.68 -8.01 7.56
N TYR A 93 4.70 -8.85 7.86
CA TYR A 93 4.86 -10.09 8.61
C TYR A 93 4.59 -11.25 7.66
N ILE A 94 5.62 -12.05 7.40
CA ILE A 94 5.54 -13.21 6.51
C ILE A 94 5.30 -14.45 7.37
N GLU A 95 4.07 -14.94 7.37
CA GLU A 95 3.63 -16.12 8.12
C GLU A 95 2.94 -17.09 7.16
N LEU A 96 3.73 -17.91 6.45
CA LEU A 96 3.23 -18.79 5.40
C LEU A 96 2.07 -19.67 5.90
N PRO A 97 0.95 -19.77 5.16
CA PRO A 97 0.75 -19.38 3.76
C PRO A 97 0.24 -17.94 3.56
N THR A 98 0.47 -17.04 4.52
CA THR A 98 -0.02 -15.67 4.54
C THR A 98 1.11 -14.63 4.63
N ILE A 99 0.84 -13.43 4.11
CA ILE A 99 1.66 -12.24 4.30
C ILE A 99 0.71 -11.15 4.81
N ASN A 100 0.99 -10.64 6.00
CA ASN A 100 0.24 -9.56 6.59
C ASN A 100 0.99 -8.26 6.35
N VAL A 101 0.35 -7.32 5.67
CA VAL A 101 0.84 -5.96 5.48
C VAL A 101 0.09 -5.07 6.46
N GLU A 102 0.80 -4.59 7.47
CA GLU A 102 0.30 -3.60 8.42
C GLU A 102 0.72 -2.20 7.95
N ILE A 103 -0.26 -1.30 7.86
CA ILE A 103 -0.07 0.08 7.42
C ILE A 103 -0.61 1.02 8.49
N ILE A 104 0.23 1.96 8.91
CA ILE A 104 -0.09 2.98 9.91
C ILE A 104 0.21 4.34 9.30
N TYR A 105 -0.65 5.33 9.51
CA TYR A 105 -0.41 6.72 9.14
C TYR A 105 -1.11 7.66 10.11
N HIS A 106 -0.77 8.95 10.03
CA HIS A 106 -1.22 9.99 10.93
C HIS A 106 -1.81 11.17 10.14
N ILE A 107 -2.87 11.79 10.68
CA ILE A 107 -3.43 13.02 10.15
C ILE A 107 -3.40 14.06 11.26
N ASP A 108 -2.76 15.19 11.02
CA ASP A 108 -2.78 16.34 11.92
C ASP A 108 -4.05 17.16 11.72
N PHE A 109 -5.10 16.84 12.49
CA PHE A 109 -6.35 17.61 12.45
C PHE A 109 -6.23 19.02 13.03
N SER A 110 -5.13 19.36 13.72
CA SER A 110 -4.90 20.76 14.12
C SER A 110 -4.66 21.66 12.91
N ALA A 111 -4.20 21.10 11.78
CA ALA A 111 -4.13 21.86 10.54
C ALA A 111 -5.53 22.29 10.04
N VAL A 112 -6.58 21.52 10.33
CA VAL A 112 -7.95 21.88 9.96
C VAL A 112 -8.46 23.07 10.78
N THR A 113 -8.11 23.13 12.08
CA THR A 113 -8.55 24.24 12.94
C THR A 113 -8.02 25.58 12.43
N LYS A 114 -6.82 25.62 11.82
CA LYS A 114 -6.25 26.81 11.16
C LYS A 114 -7.16 27.41 10.08
N TYR A 115 -8.07 26.65 9.49
CA TYR A 115 -9.01 27.14 8.48
C TYR A 115 -10.41 27.41 9.04
N SER A 116 -10.68 27.09 10.30
CA SER A 116 -11.98 27.33 10.94
C SER A 116 -12.11 28.77 11.42
N LYS A 117 -13.08 29.51 10.87
CA LYS A 117 -13.40 30.87 11.30
C LYS A 117 -14.00 30.98 12.71
N LYS A 118 -14.30 29.84 13.35
CA LYS A 118 -14.93 29.76 14.68
C LYS A 118 -14.00 29.19 15.75
N LEU A 119 -12.98 28.43 15.34
CA LEU A 119 -11.99 27.85 16.23
C LEU A 119 -10.65 28.60 16.20
N ASN A 120 -10.55 29.64 15.36
CA ASN A 120 -9.49 30.65 15.38
C ASN A 120 -10.02 31.96 15.96
#